data_AF-A0A6M4FS27-F1
#
_entry.id   AF-A0A6M4FS27-F1
#
_cell.length_a   1.000
_cell.length_b   1.000
_cell.length_c   1.000
_cell.angle_alpha   90.00
_cell.angle_beta   90.00
_cell.angle_gamma   90.00
#
_symmetry.space_group_name_H-M   'P 1'
#
loop_
_entity.id
_entity.type
_entity.pdbx_description
1 polymer ?
#
loop_
_entity_poly.entity_id
_entity_poly.type
_entity_poly.pdbx_seq_one_letter_code
_entity_poly.pdbx_strand_id
1 'polypeptide(L)'
;MLIRKLLRGRRNAAGTDSVRDDTGWESPRTGAQLLATPYRQQLLRAIQESTSLTAPVFGAYVKEPLQRYAERVQLLPASESHHHSYPGGMLDHGLETCVFGLRLRRQHLLPPKESPERQSSTGELWSVAVIYACLLHDIAKVVVDVDIHLRSGRRWCLWEGTIPDQYRVRYLKGRDYFLHAAANPLLCKEVIGNAGLEWLRSQPELFGLVMYAISGHAERSGVIGEIVSQADRASVAKSLGGKVSNIDKAPRESLQSKLKGAIRHIVTEKIRLNEKGAQGFVTAEALWLVTPLVPREIKSYLLSHGIEGVPSNESRLYDEMQSHGLIMENPDGRSVWKCSVEVGEWRTELFMLKVHKSLVWSGDEEPEVFSGSVEVLGADQGGDRSERDSQEAARSASDVRHSTVETAGEVKDSNDDEKSQEDLEASILDIATGGDEKAAPDLERKPSRNPDEDVEKLTSQASPGQSSSGEEFLGWLRGGLKTHKILMNDSKALVHAVDGMLMVVSPKVFKRYCQEVSGEEKGWKEVQDSFQKLKLHKKNKDGGSFHKVMVVGPNKKSSTLSGYLVGKDDLMEEGKEVFDNPFIDLIDGKPEE
;
A
#
# COMPACT_ATOMS: atom_id res chain seq x y z
N MET A 1 -25.00 22.59 60.88
CA MET A 1 -23.59 22.99 61.16
C MET A 1 -22.69 21.82 60.78
N LEU A 2 -21.48 22.11 60.29
CA LEU A 2 -20.51 21.23 59.62
C LEU A 2 -20.77 20.95 58.12
N ILE A 3 -20.16 21.79 57.27
CA ILE A 3 -19.25 21.46 56.15
C ILE A 3 -18.98 22.79 55.43
N ARG A 4 -18.00 23.56 55.91
CA ARG A 4 -17.53 24.82 55.28
C ARG A 4 -16.09 25.15 55.70
N LYS A 5 -15.19 24.15 55.69
CA LYS A 5 -13.83 24.32 56.21
C LYS A 5 -12.73 23.53 55.49
N LEU A 6 -12.74 23.48 54.15
CA LEU A 6 -11.62 22.90 53.39
C LEU A 6 -11.34 23.60 52.04
N LEU A 7 -11.64 24.90 51.94
CA LEU A 7 -11.19 25.75 50.84
C LEU A 7 -10.58 27.04 51.39
N ARG A 8 -9.27 27.02 51.69
CA ARG A 8 -8.41 28.21 51.66
C ARG A 8 -6.94 27.84 51.90
N GLY A 9 -6.12 28.12 50.89
CA GLY A 9 -4.72 28.51 51.10
C GLY A 9 -3.67 27.63 50.43
N ARG A 10 -3.29 27.98 49.20
CA ARG A 10 -1.99 28.63 48.95
C ARG A 10 -1.89 29.07 47.47
N ARG A 11 -1.83 30.38 47.28
CA ARG A 11 -1.36 31.04 46.06
C ARG A 11 0.13 31.36 46.24
N ASN A 12 0.84 31.26 45.12
CA ASN A 12 2.12 31.85 44.74
C ASN A 12 3.42 31.15 45.16
N ALA A 13 4.06 30.51 44.18
CA ALA A 13 5.41 30.87 43.77
C ALA A 13 5.48 30.74 42.23
N ALA A 14 5.68 31.87 41.56
CA ALA A 14 6.01 31.92 40.15
C ALA A 14 7.44 31.38 39.96
N GLY A 15 7.57 30.29 39.22
CA GLY A 15 8.80 29.85 38.60
C GLY A 15 8.59 29.92 37.10
N THR A 16 9.21 30.91 36.47
CA THR A 16 9.40 30.97 35.02
C THR A 16 10.28 29.80 34.62
N ASP A 17 9.67 28.70 34.20
CA ASP A 17 10.34 27.70 33.38
C ASP A 17 9.79 27.82 31.96
N SER A 18 10.68 28.32 31.12
CA SER A 18 10.60 28.42 29.67
C SER A 18 9.88 27.25 29.01
N VAL A 19 8.93 27.61 28.13
CA VAL A 19 8.53 26.92 26.90
C VAL A 19 9.34 25.64 26.67
N ARG A 20 8.78 24.50 27.07
CA ARG A 20 9.23 23.18 26.62
C ARG A 20 8.28 22.77 25.50
N ASP A 21 8.86 22.58 24.32
CA ASP A 21 8.27 22.19 23.03
C ASP A 21 6.88 21.54 23.07
N ASP A 22 5.95 22.18 22.34
CA ASP A 22 4.59 21.77 21.98
C ASP A 22 4.57 20.63 20.93
N THR A 23 5.43 19.61 21.04
CA THR A 23 5.47 18.52 20.06
C THR A 23 4.49 17.40 20.44
N GLY A 24 3.32 17.37 19.79
CA GLY A 24 2.37 16.24 19.86
C GLY A 24 0.87 16.59 20.00
N TRP A 25 0.49 17.87 19.98
CA TRP A 25 -0.91 18.32 20.00
C TRP A 25 -1.32 18.88 18.64
N GLU A 26 -2.36 18.31 18.05
CA GLU A 26 -2.92 18.76 16.78
C GLU A 26 -4.05 19.77 16.99
N SER A 27 -4.07 20.83 16.20
CA SER A 27 -5.16 21.81 16.21
C SER A 27 -6.26 21.39 15.23
N PRO A 28 -7.55 21.41 15.64
CA PRO A 28 -8.66 21.12 14.73
C PRO A 28 -8.67 22.07 13.52
N ARG A 29 -8.98 21.53 12.35
CA ARG A 29 -9.08 22.27 11.09
C ARG A 29 -10.46 22.09 10.48
N THR A 30 -10.89 23.08 9.70
CA THR A 30 -12.15 22.98 8.95
C THR A 30 -11.99 22.01 7.77
N GLY A 31 -13.10 21.49 7.25
CA GLY A 31 -13.06 20.59 6.11
C GLY A 31 -12.43 21.24 4.88
N ALA A 32 -12.67 22.54 4.68
CA ALA A 32 -12.05 23.32 3.62
C ALA A 32 -10.52 23.40 3.76
N GLN A 33 -10.00 23.63 4.98
CA GLN A 33 -8.56 23.67 5.25
C GLN A 33 -7.92 22.29 5.05
N LEU A 34 -8.57 21.23 5.53
CA LEU A 34 -8.08 19.86 5.41
C LEU A 34 -7.99 19.41 3.96
N LEU A 35 -8.95 19.80 3.13
CA LEU A 35 -8.97 19.48 1.70
C LEU A 35 -8.07 20.37 0.85
N ALA A 36 -7.49 21.45 1.39
CA ALA A 36 -6.79 22.48 0.60
C ALA A 36 -5.40 22.07 0.08
N THR A 37 -4.84 20.96 0.57
CA THR A 37 -3.52 20.48 0.10
C THR A 37 -3.54 20.19 -1.40
N PRO A 38 -2.43 20.41 -2.14
CA PRO A 38 -2.39 20.17 -3.59
C PRO A 38 -2.90 18.79 -4.01
N TYR A 39 -2.46 17.74 -3.31
CA TYR A 39 -2.87 16.36 -3.56
C TYR A 39 -4.39 16.16 -3.42
N ARG A 40 -4.96 16.52 -2.25
CA ARG A 40 -6.42 16.44 -2.02
C ARG A 40 -7.26 17.29 -2.98
N GLN A 41 -6.74 18.44 -3.42
CA GLN A 41 -7.39 19.25 -4.45
C GLN A 41 -7.39 18.58 -5.82
N GLN A 42 -6.39 17.77 -6.14
CA GLN A 42 -6.39 16.97 -7.36
C GLN A 42 -7.35 15.78 -7.24
N LEU A 43 -7.39 15.07 -6.11
CA LEU A 43 -8.38 14.01 -5.87
C LEU A 43 -9.82 14.56 -5.95
N LEU A 44 -10.08 15.73 -5.37
CA LEU A 44 -11.38 16.38 -5.46
C LEU A 44 -11.76 16.71 -6.91
N ARG A 45 -10.81 17.19 -7.72
CA ARG A 45 -11.01 17.41 -9.16
C ARG A 45 -11.32 16.11 -9.89
N ALA A 46 -10.60 15.04 -9.60
CA ALA A 46 -10.84 13.72 -10.17
C ALA A 46 -12.25 13.18 -9.85
N ILE A 47 -12.70 13.34 -8.59
CA ILE A 47 -14.07 13.01 -8.16
C ILE A 47 -15.08 13.85 -8.95
N GLN A 48 -14.84 15.15 -9.09
CA GLN A 48 -15.72 16.05 -9.84
C GLN A 48 -15.83 15.67 -11.32
N GLU A 49 -14.69 15.46 -12.00
CA GLU A 49 -14.59 15.02 -13.40
C GLU A 49 -15.16 13.62 -13.63
N SER A 50 -15.28 12.82 -12.56
CA SER A 50 -15.88 11.49 -12.60
C SER A 50 -17.41 11.49 -12.53
N THR A 51 -18.01 12.65 -12.26
CA THR A 51 -19.47 12.84 -12.19
C THR A 51 -19.95 13.83 -13.26
N SER A 52 -21.22 13.75 -13.65
CA SER A 52 -21.83 14.73 -14.57
C SER A 52 -22.65 15.82 -13.84
N LEU A 53 -22.42 15.97 -12.53
CA LEU A 53 -23.13 16.92 -11.69
C LEU A 53 -22.79 18.37 -12.04
N THR A 54 -23.80 19.24 -12.02
CA THR A 54 -23.57 20.69 -12.10
C THR A 54 -22.85 21.17 -10.84
N ALA A 55 -22.10 22.28 -10.93
CA ALA A 55 -21.33 22.80 -9.81
C ALA A 55 -22.16 23.01 -8.51
N PRO A 56 -23.40 23.53 -8.55
CA PRO A 56 -24.23 23.64 -7.33
C PRO A 56 -24.61 22.29 -6.73
N VAL A 57 -24.94 21.30 -7.57
CA VAL A 57 -25.33 19.96 -7.11
C VAL A 57 -24.11 19.22 -6.57
N PHE A 58 -22.97 19.29 -7.25
CA PHE A 58 -21.70 18.76 -6.75
C PHE A 58 -21.32 19.40 -5.40
N GLY A 59 -21.51 20.71 -5.28
CA GLY A 59 -21.31 21.45 -4.03
C GLY A 59 -22.10 20.84 -2.86
N ALA A 60 -23.42 20.72 -3.02
CA ALA A 60 -24.32 20.28 -1.96
C ALA A 60 -24.24 18.77 -1.66
N TYR A 61 -24.06 17.92 -2.68
CA TYR A 61 -24.18 16.47 -2.54
C TYR A 61 -22.86 15.71 -2.54
N VAL A 62 -21.73 16.37 -2.83
CA VAL A 62 -20.42 15.71 -2.82
C VAL A 62 -19.43 16.51 -1.98
N LYS A 63 -19.22 17.79 -2.30
CA LYS A 63 -18.21 18.62 -1.64
C LYS A 63 -18.53 18.87 -0.16
N GLU A 64 -19.77 19.18 0.18
CA GLU A 64 -20.19 19.36 1.58
C GLU A 64 -20.04 18.06 2.41
N PRO A 65 -20.52 16.89 1.94
CA PRO A 65 -20.22 15.61 2.59
C PRO A 65 -18.73 15.32 2.77
N LEU A 66 -17.89 15.59 1.76
CA LEU A 66 -16.43 15.44 1.86
C LEU A 66 -15.82 16.37 2.92
N GLN A 67 -16.31 17.61 3.02
CA GLN A 67 -15.87 18.54 4.07
C GLN A 67 -16.27 18.06 5.46
N ARG A 68 -17.51 17.59 5.64
CA ARG A 68 -17.95 17.01 6.92
C ARG A 68 -17.17 15.76 7.28
N TYR A 69 -16.92 14.87 6.31
CA TYR A 69 -16.05 13.71 6.49
C TYR A 69 -14.67 14.12 6.99
N ALA A 70 -14.01 15.06 6.28
CA ALA A 70 -12.71 15.60 6.66
C ALA A 70 -12.73 16.16 8.09
N GLU A 71 -13.78 16.88 8.49
CA GLU A 71 -13.89 17.42 9.85
C GLU A 71 -14.03 16.35 10.94
N ARG A 72 -14.59 15.19 10.61
CA ARG A 72 -14.74 14.07 11.55
C ARG A 72 -13.44 13.28 11.69
N VAL A 73 -12.71 13.07 10.59
CA VAL A 73 -11.46 12.29 10.59
C VAL A 73 -10.20 13.13 10.83
N GLN A 74 -10.24 14.45 10.66
CA GLN A 74 -9.14 15.38 10.91
C GLN A 74 -7.79 14.87 10.36
N LEU A 75 -6.75 14.78 11.21
CA LEU A 75 -5.44 14.23 10.88
C LEU A 75 -5.26 12.80 11.42
N LEU A 76 -6.34 12.05 11.59
CA LEU A 76 -6.23 10.67 12.05
C LEU A 76 -5.50 9.82 10.99
N PRO A 77 -4.62 8.90 11.43
CA PRO A 77 -4.12 7.83 10.58
C PRO A 77 -5.23 6.80 10.32
N ALA A 78 -5.22 6.18 9.13
CA ALA A 78 -6.17 5.11 8.79
C ALA A 78 -5.75 3.74 9.36
N SER A 79 -4.47 3.59 9.73
CA SER A 79 -3.84 2.34 10.19
C SER A 79 -2.65 2.59 11.10
N GLU A 80 -2.26 1.64 11.96
CA GLU A 80 -1.07 1.78 12.82
C GLU A 80 0.27 1.62 12.09
N SER A 81 0.31 0.78 11.07
CA SER A 81 1.57 0.30 10.47
C SER A 81 1.54 0.21 8.95
N HIS A 82 0.46 0.66 8.30
CA HIS A 82 0.30 0.59 6.84
C HIS A 82 0.52 1.95 6.17
N HIS A 83 0.30 1.99 4.85
CA HIS A 83 0.53 3.14 3.98
C HIS A 83 -0.14 4.43 4.47
N HIS A 84 -1.31 4.34 5.11
CA HIS A 84 -2.04 5.51 5.62
C HIS A 84 -1.86 5.70 7.14
N SER A 85 -0.71 5.29 7.69
CA SER A 85 -0.37 5.45 9.12
C SER A 85 0.13 6.84 9.51
N TYR A 86 0.29 7.73 8.52
CA TYR A 86 0.70 9.11 8.74
C TYR A 86 -0.47 10.05 9.10
N PRO A 87 -0.21 11.25 9.65
CA PRO A 87 -1.24 12.22 9.98
C PRO A 87 -2.10 12.64 8.77
N GLY A 88 -3.40 12.37 8.83
CA GLY A 88 -4.35 12.63 7.75
C GLY A 88 -4.51 11.49 6.75
N GLY A 89 -3.84 10.36 6.96
CA GLY A 89 -3.99 9.18 6.10
C GLY A 89 -5.43 8.66 6.00
N MET A 90 -6.26 8.83 7.04
CA MET A 90 -7.68 8.47 6.98
C MET A 90 -8.45 9.29 5.93
N LEU A 91 -8.16 10.60 5.83
CA LEU A 91 -8.79 11.46 4.84
C LEU A 91 -8.35 11.09 3.43
N ASP A 92 -7.06 10.84 3.25
CA ASP A 92 -6.50 10.47 1.95
C ASP A 92 -7.05 9.13 1.46
N HIS A 93 -7.07 8.11 2.33
CA HIS A 93 -7.68 6.81 2.06
C HIS A 93 -9.13 6.95 1.59
N GLY A 94 -9.95 7.74 2.30
CA GLY A 94 -11.34 7.99 1.93
C GLY A 94 -11.47 8.62 0.55
N LEU A 95 -10.66 9.64 0.24
CA LEU A 95 -10.68 10.33 -1.06
C LEU A 95 -10.20 9.43 -2.20
N GLU A 96 -9.13 8.69 -2.00
CA GLU A 96 -8.59 7.74 -2.97
C GLU A 96 -9.59 6.63 -3.27
N THR A 97 -10.20 6.05 -2.23
CA THR A 97 -11.27 5.05 -2.35
C THR A 97 -12.43 5.60 -3.19
N CYS A 98 -12.84 6.87 -2.99
CA CYS A 98 -13.86 7.50 -3.84
C CYS A 98 -13.45 7.57 -5.33
N VAL A 99 -12.19 7.97 -5.62
CA VAL A 99 -11.69 8.05 -7.00
C VAL A 99 -11.71 6.67 -7.66
N PHE A 100 -11.18 5.65 -6.99
CA PHE A 100 -11.19 4.27 -7.50
C PHE A 100 -12.61 3.72 -7.64
N GLY A 101 -13.48 3.95 -6.66
CA GLY A 101 -14.88 3.54 -6.69
C GLY A 101 -15.65 4.14 -7.87
N LEU A 102 -15.45 5.42 -8.16
CA LEU A 102 -16.06 6.09 -9.31
C LEU A 102 -15.53 5.56 -10.65
N ARG A 103 -14.24 5.23 -10.73
CA ARG A 103 -13.68 4.58 -11.93
C ARG A 103 -14.30 3.21 -12.17
N LEU A 104 -14.39 2.37 -11.14
CA LEU A 104 -15.03 1.06 -11.22
C LEU A 104 -16.52 1.18 -11.57
N ARG A 105 -17.20 2.19 -11.02
CA ARG A 105 -18.59 2.50 -11.37
C ARG A 105 -18.76 2.77 -12.86
N ARG A 106 -17.80 3.42 -13.55
CA ARG A 106 -17.87 3.67 -15.00
C ARG A 106 -17.87 2.38 -15.83
N GLN A 107 -17.35 1.28 -15.30
CA GLN A 107 -17.35 -0.03 -15.96
C GLN A 107 -18.70 -0.76 -15.78
N HIS A 108 -19.61 -0.22 -14.95
CA HIS A 108 -20.91 -0.81 -14.65
C HIS A 108 -22.05 0.02 -15.25
N LEU A 109 -23.04 -0.67 -15.82
CA LEU A 109 -24.33 -0.06 -16.18
C LEU A 109 -25.24 -0.08 -14.94
N LEU A 110 -25.25 1.03 -14.21
CA LEU A 110 -26.02 1.19 -12.97
C LEU A 110 -27.24 2.11 -13.19
N PRO A 111 -28.44 1.77 -12.64
CA PRO A 111 -28.78 0.55 -11.90
C PRO A 111 -28.74 -0.74 -12.76
N PRO A 112 -28.43 -1.90 -12.16
CA PRO A 112 -28.43 -3.17 -12.89
C PRO A 112 -29.85 -3.56 -13.33
N LYS A 113 -29.97 -4.16 -14.51
CA LYS A 113 -31.23 -4.69 -15.09
C LYS A 113 -32.33 -3.64 -15.35
N GLU A 114 -32.02 -2.35 -15.25
CA GLU A 114 -32.91 -1.25 -15.59
C GLU A 114 -32.79 -0.83 -17.07
N SER A 115 -33.76 -0.07 -17.56
CA SER A 115 -33.70 0.46 -18.92
C SER A 115 -32.58 1.51 -19.07
N PRO A 116 -31.99 1.70 -20.27
CA PRO A 116 -30.97 2.72 -20.50
C PRO A 116 -31.41 4.13 -20.11
N GLU A 117 -32.68 4.47 -20.26
CA GLU A 117 -33.26 5.76 -19.87
C GLU A 117 -33.28 5.94 -18.35
N ARG A 118 -33.61 4.87 -17.61
CA ARG A 118 -33.56 4.85 -16.14
C ARG A 118 -32.12 4.88 -15.63
N GLN A 119 -31.20 4.16 -16.27
CA GLN A 119 -29.77 4.22 -15.99
C GLN A 119 -29.19 5.62 -16.20
N SER A 120 -29.56 6.29 -17.29
CA SER A 120 -29.14 7.67 -17.56
C SER A 120 -29.72 8.66 -16.55
N SER A 121 -31.03 8.59 -16.27
CA SER A 121 -31.70 9.54 -15.35
C SER A 121 -31.33 9.38 -13.88
N THR A 122 -30.87 8.20 -13.46
CA THR A 122 -30.54 7.91 -12.05
C THR A 122 -29.06 7.64 -11.80
N GLY A 123 -28.26 7.55 -12.86
CA GLY A 123 -26.86 7.15 -12.79
C GLY A 123 -26.02 8.03 -11.87
N GLU A 124 -26.29 9.33 -11.79
CA GLU A 124 -25.57 10.23 -10.89
C GLU A 124 -25.89 10.01 -9.41
N LEU A 125 -27.12 9.61 -9.07
CA LEU A 125 -27.44 9.21 -7.71
C LEU A 125 -26.64 7.96 -7.31
N TRP A 126 -26.45 7.03 -8.24
CA TRP A 126 -25.61 5.84 -8.02
C TRP A 126 -24.13 6.19 -7.87
N SER A 127 -23.61 7.15 -8.66
CA SER A 127 -22.25 7.68 -8.48
C SER A 127 -22.07 8.27 -7.08
N VAL A 128 -23.02 9.09 -6.63
CA VAL A 128 -23.00 9.71 -5.31
C VAL A 128 -23.17 8.69 -4.18
N ALA A 129 -23.98 7.65 -4.38
CA ALA A 129 -24.11 6.53 -3.45
C ALA A 129 -22.78 5.76 -3.28
N VAL A 130 -22.03 5.55 -4.38
CA VAL A 130 -20.68 4.95 -4.32
C VAL A 130 -19.74 5.85 -3.51
N ILE A 131 -19.75 7.17 -3.74
CA ILE A 131 -18.95 8.12 -2.95
C ILE A 131 -19.28 7.98 -1.47
N TYR A 132 -20.57 8.02 -1.10
CA TYR A 132 -21.00 7.90 0.29
C TYR A 132 -20.57 6.58 0.93
N ALA A 133 -20.72 5.46 0.22
CA ALA A 133 -20.27 4.16 0.71
C ALA A 133 -18.75 4.12 0.89
N CYS A 134 -17.97 4.67 -0.04
CA CYS A 134 -16.52 4.76 0.06
C CYS A 134 -16.05 5.64 1.24
N LEU A 135 -16.71 6.76 1.52
CA LEU A 135 -16.36 7.59 2.68
C LEU A 135 -16.67 6.89 4.01
N LEU A 136 -17.80 6.18 4.05
CA LEU A 136 -18.33 5.63 5.29
C LEU A 136 -17.87 4.20 5.60
N HIS A 137 -17.21 3.48 4.69
CA HIS A 137 -16.87 2.06 4.90
C HIS A 137 -15.98 1.81 6.12
N ASP A 138 -15.15 2.79 6.49
CA ASP A 138 -14.19 2.68 7.59
C ASP A 138 -14.28 3.84 8.60
N ILE A 139 -15.24 4.75 8.44
CA ILE A 139 -15.25 6.01 9.21
C ILE A 139 -15.31 5.77 10.72
N ALA A 140 -16.03 4.74 11.19
CA ALA A 140 -16.24 4.50 12.61
C ALA A 140 -14.96 4.11 13.38
N LYS A 141 -13.84 3.86 12.68
CA LYS A 141 -12.51 3.74 13.31
C LYS A 141 -12.21 4.94 14.23
N VAL A 142 -12.68 6.14 13.88
CA VAL A 142 -12.59 7.35 14.74
C VAL A 142 -13.25 7.21 16.12
N VAL A 143 -14.23 6.32 16.25
CA VAL A 143 -15.01 6.10 17.50
C VAL A 143 -14.51 4.90 18.27
N VAL A 144 -14.20 3.80 17.57
CA VAL A 144 -14.00 2.48 18.19
C VAL A 144 -12.57 1.96 18.12
N ASP A 145 -11.72 2.51 17.23
CA ASP A 145 -10.35 2.05 17.07
C ASP A 145 -9.33 3.02 17.70
N VAL A 146 -9.73 4.26 17.93
CA VAL A 146 -8.88 5.29 18.53
C VAL A 146 -9.54 6.03 19.70
N ASP A 147 -8.69 6.48 20.61
CA ASP A 147 -8.99 7.45 21.66
C ASP A 147 -8.48 8.84 21.26
N ILE A 148 -9.41 9.79 21.16
CA ILE A 148 -9.09 11.21 20.97
C ILE A 148 -9.12 11.90 22.33
N HIS A 149 -7.98 12.42 22.76
CA HIS A 149 -7.86 13.18 24.01
C HIS A 149 -7.68 14.66 23.70
N LEU A 150 -8.45 15.51 24.34
CA LEU A 150 -8.31 16.97 24.26
C LEU A 150 -7.21 17.47 25.20
N ARG A 151 -6.69 18.68 24.95
CA ARG A 151 -5.68 19.33 25.80
C ARG A 151 -6.12 19.48 27.27
N SER A 152 -7.42 19.59 27.49
CA SER A 152 -8.04 19.56 28.84
C SER A 152 -7.85 18.24 29.60
N GLY A 153 -7.38 17.18 28.95
CA GLY A 153 -7.22 15.83 29.51
C GLY A 153 -8.48 14.95 29.37
N ARG A 154 -9.60 15.51 28.88
CA ARG A 154 -10.84 14.76 28.67
C ARG A 154 -10.79 13.98 27.34
N ARG A 155 -11.35 12.76 27.34
CA ARG A 155 -11.66 12.03 26.10
C ARG A 155 -12.83 12.71 25.36
N TRP A 156 -12.66 12.89 24.07
CA TRP A 156 -13.71 13.37 23.19
C TRP A 156 -14.36 12.19 22.46
N CYS A 157 -15.67 12.28 22.25
CA CYS A 157 -16.43 11.34 21.43
C CYS A 157 -17.14 12.06 20.28
N LEU A 158 -17.35 11.33 19.19
CA LEU A 158 -17.84 11.90 17.93
C LEU A 158 -19.25 12.50 18.01
N TRP A 159 -20.12 11.96 18.86
CA TRP A 159 -21.48 12.51 19.07
C TRP A 159 -21.49 13.87 19.78
N GLU A 160 -20.33 14.38 20.20
CA GLU A 160 -20.16 15.75 20.67
C GLU A 160 -19.95 16.75 19.52
N GLY A 161 -19.86 16.28 18.27
CA GLY A 161 -19.78 17.12 17.07
C GLY A 161 -18.40 17.14 16.43
N THR A 162 -17.83 18.33 16.23
CA THR A 162 -16.43 18.50 15.78
C THR A 162 -15.49 18.54 16.99
N ILE A 163 -14.22 18.19 16.79
CA ILE A 163 -13.21 18.28 17.85
C ILE A 163 -13.06 19.77 18.27
N PRO A 164 -13.32 20.12 19.54
CA PRO A 164 -13.46 21.52 19.95
C PRO A 164 -12.15 22.22 20.35
N ASP A 165 -11.08 21.47 20.56
CA ASP A 165 -9.79 21.96 21.07
C ASP A 165 -8.64 21.11 20.55
N GLN A 166 -7.41 21.52 20.80
CA GLN A 166 -6.22 20.74 20.49
C GLN A 166 -6.34 19.32 21.02
N TYR A 167 -5.95 18.36 20.20
CA TYR A 167 -6.17 16.95 20.44
C TYR A 167 -4.94 16.10 20.15
N ARG A 168 -4.94 14.89 20.70
CA ARG A 168 -4.01 13.82 20.35
C ARG A 168 -4.80 12.54 20.14
N VAL A 169 -4.28 11.69 19.27
CA VAL A 169 -4.90 10.41 18.92
C VAL A 169 -4.04 9.29 19.47
N ARG A 170 -4.68 8.25 20.01
CA ARG A 170 -4.02 7.02 20.43
C ARG A 170 -4.86 5.83 20.01
N TYR A 171 -4.25 4.80 19.43
CA TYR A 171 -4.97 3.57 19.14
C TYR A 171 -5.37 2.81 20.40
N LEU A 172 -6.57 2.25 20.37
CA LEU A 172 -7.09 1.38 21.41
C LEU A 172 -6.48 -0.02 21.27
N LYS A 173 -5.93 -0.53 22.39
CA LYS A 173 -5.49 -1.92 22.51
C LYS A 173 -6.70 -2.85 22.67
N GLY A 174 -6.63 -4.06 22.10
CA GLY A 174 -7.67 -5.07 22.21
C GLY A 174 -9.02 -4.68 21.56
N ARG A 175 -8.99 -3.86 20.51
CA ARG A 175 -10.21 -3.39 19.81
C ARG A 175 -10.97 -4.54 19.13
N ASP A 176 -12.29 -4.41 19.11
CA ASP A 176 -13.16 -5.29 18.32
C ASP A 176 -13.17 -4.78 16.87
N TYR A 177 -12.39 -5.44 16.02
CA TYR A 177 -12.25 -5.08 14.61
C TYR A 177 -13.54 -5.24 13.80
N PHE A 178 -14.55 -5.96 14.27
CA PHE A 178 -15.84 -6.04 13.59
C PHE A 178 -16.76 -4.87 13.98
N LEU A 179 -16.47 -4.21 15.10
CA LEU A 179 -17.33 -3.19 15.66
C LEU A 179 -17.37 -1.91 14.80
N HIS A 180 -16.26 -1.52 14.15
CA HIS A 180 -16.30 -0.32 13.29
C HIS A 180 -17.25 -0.50 12.12
N ALA A 181 -17.24 -1.66 11.46
CA ALA A 181 -18.17 -1.96 10.37
C ALA A 181 -19.62 -1.83 10.86
N ALA A 182 -19.96 -2.42 12.00
CA ALA A 182 -21.29 -2.30 12.60
C ALA A 182 -21.66 -0.87 13.06
N ALA A 183 -20.67 -0.05 13.39
CA ALA A 183 -20.86 1.30 13.93
C ALA A 183 -20.88 2.42 12.87
N ASN A 184 -20.43 2.16 11.64
CA ASN A 184 -20.44 3.14 10.54
C ASN A 184 -21.78 3.86 10.33
N PRO A 185 -22.95 3.19 10.41
CA PRO A 185 -24.25 3.86 10.22
C PRO A 185 -24.54 4.99 11.21
N LEU A 186 -23.90 5.00 12.39
CA LEU A 186 -24.03 6.10 13.36
C LEU A 186 -23.59 7.45 12.77
N LEU A 187 -22.73 7.41 11.76
CA LEU A 187 -22.07 8.59 11.18
C LEU A 187 -22.62 8.98 9.81
N CYS A 188 -23.57 8.20 9.28
CA CYS A 188 -24.25 8.50 8.02
C CYS A 188 -24.81 9.92 7.99
N LYS A 189 -25.61 10.28 9.00
CA LYS A 189 -26.26 11.60 9.04
C LYS A 189 -25.24 12.73 9.22
N GLU A 190 -24.20 12.50 10.02
CA GLU A 190 -23.16 13.50 10.27
C GLU A 190 -22.32 13.81 9.02
N VAL A 191 -22.13 12.83 8.13
CA VAL A 191 -21.35 12.99 6.90
C VAL A 191 -22.24 13.34 5.70
N ILE A 192 -23.27 12.56 5.43
CA ILE A 192 -24.13 12.71 4.23
C ILE A 192 -25.11 13.88 4.39
N GLY A 193 -25.57 14.14 5.62
CA GLY A 193 -26.56 15.17 5.91
C GLY A 193 -27.97 14.84 5.38
N ASN A 194 -28.93 15.68 5.75
CA ASN A 194 -30.35 15.43 5.48
C ASN A 194 -30.66 15.38 3.97
N ALA A 195 -30.14 16.34 3.19
CA ALA A 195 -30.42 16.41 1.74
C ALA A 195 -29.89 15.17 1.00
N GLY A 196 -28.65 14.75 1.29
CA GLY A 196 -28.06 13.57 0.68
C GLY A 196 -28.80 12.28 1.07
N LEU A 197 -29.22 12.15 2.33
CA LEU A 197 -30.00 11.00 2.78
C LEU A 197 -31.41 10.97 2.17
N GLU A 198 -32.06 12.12 2.01
CA GLU A 198 -33.36 12.20 1.34
C GLU A 198 -33.25 11.81 -0.14
N TRP A 199 -32.20 12.28 -0.82
CA TRP A 199 -31.95 11.91 -2.21
C TRP A 199 -31.64 10.42 -2.35
N LEU A 200 -30.84 9.84 -1.45
CA LEU A 200 -30.59 8.41 -1.42
C LEU A 200 -31.87 7.60 -1.16
N ARG A 201 -32.71 8.05 -0.21
CA ARG A 201 -33.99 7.42 0.15
C ARG A 201 -35.01 7.45 -0.99
N SER A 202 -34.89 8.39 -1.94
CA SER A 202 -35.71 8.40 -3.16
C SER A 202 -35.59 7.09 -3.97
N GLN A 203 -34.52 6.31 -3.74
CA GLN A 203 -34.36 4.93 -4.20
C GLN A 203 -34.13 3.98 -3.02
N PRO A 204 -35.21 3.40 -2.44
CA PRO A 204 -35.10 2.57 -1.24
C PRO A 204 -34.17 1.35 -1.38
N GLU A 205 -34.09 0.76 -2.58
CA GLU A 205 -33.17 -0.36 -2.84
C GLU A 205 -31.71 0.08 -2.77
N LEU A 206 -31.36 1.18 -3.46
CA LEU A 206 -30.02 1.75 -3.42
C LEU A 206 -29.63 2.18 -2.00
N PHE A 207 -30.56 2.80 -1.26
CA PHE A 207 -30.37 3.11 0.16
C PHE A 207 -29.99 1.84 0.94
N GLY A 208 -30.73 0.74 0.74
CA GLY A 208 -30.42 -0.56 1.36
C GLY A 208 -29.00 -1.05 1.01
N LEU A 209 -28.62 -1.01 -0.27
CA LEU A 209 -27.28 -1.44 -0.72
C LEU A 209 -26.16 -0.64 -0.04
N VAL A 210 -26.30 0.69 0.07
CA VAL A 210 -25.33 1.55 0.78
C VAL A 210 -25.27 1.18 2.26
N MET A 211 -26.42 1.03 2.93
CA MET A 211 -26.44 0.70 4.36
C MET A 211 -25.83 -0.68 4.64
N TYR A 212 -26.10 -1.69 3.81
CA TYR A 212 -25.47 -3.00 3.94
C TYR A 212 -23.96 -2.95 3.66
N ALA A 213 -23.52 -2.16 2.66
CA ALA A 213 -22.11 -2.00 2.35
C ALA A 213 -21.32 -1.43 3.53
N ILE A 214 -21.81 -0.34 4.12
CA ILE A 214 -21.10 0.32 5.23
C ILE A 214 -21.22 -0.47 6.55
N SER A 215 -22.24 -1.32 6.70
CA SER A 215 -22.45 -2.12 7.92
C SER A 215 -21.65 -3.44 7.93
N GLY A 216 -20.87 -3.72 6.89
CA GLY A 216 -20.10 -4.98 6.77
C GLY A 216 -20.91 -6.18 6.28
N HIS A 217 -22.11 -5.98 5.73
CA HIS A 217 -22.96 -7.04 5.18
C HIS A 217 -22.70 -7.24 3.67
N ALA A 218 -21.51 -7.76 3.34
CA ALA A 218 -21.05 -7.96 1.97
C ALA A 218 -22.03 -8.82 1.13
N GLU A 219 -22.74 -9.75 1.78
CA GLU A 219 -23.71 -10.64 1.16
C GLU A 219 -25.00 -9.93 0.71
N ARG A 220 -25.26 -8.73 1.23
CA ARG A 220 -26.45 -7.92 0.93
C ARG A 220 -26.16 -6.57 0.29
N SER A 221 -24.88 -6.19 0.19
CA SER A 221 -24.45 -4.91 -0.36
C SER A 221 -24.44 -4.82 -1.89
N GLY A 222 -24.57 -5.97 -2.57
CA GLY A 222 -24.59 -6.07 -4.04
C GLY A 222 -23.43 -5.32 -4.71
N VAL A 223 -23.72 -4.73 -5.87
CA VAL A 223 -22.71 -4.03 -6.69
C VAL A 223 -22.05 -2.85 -5.97
N ILE A 224 -22.75 -2.18 -5.04
CA ILE A 224 -22.14 -1.08 -4.26
C ILE A 224 -21.03 -1.63 -3.36
N GLY A 225 -21.30 -2.71 -2.63
CA GLY A 225 -20.27 -3.32 -1.78
C GLY A 225 -19.12 -3.93 -2.59
N GLU A 226 -19.41 -4.52 -3.77
CA GLU A 226 -18.37 -5.01 -4.67
C GLU A 226 -17.44 -3.88 -5.15
N ILE A 227 -18.01 -2.74 -5.56
CA ILE A 227 -17.24 -1.56 -5.98
C ILE A 227 -16.39 -1.04 -4.82
N VAL A 228 -16.96 -0.88 -3.62
CA VAL A 228 -16.23 -0.39 -2.43
C VAL A 228 -15.10 -1.34 -2.06
N SER A 229 -15.35 -2.64 -2.02
CA SER A 229 -14.33 -3.66 -1.71
C SER A 229 -13.19 -3.69 -2.74
N GLN A 230 -13.49 -3.46 -4.02
CA GLN A 230 -12.47 -3.35 -5.06
C GLN A 230 -11.69 -2.03 -4.96
N ALA A 231 -12.37 -0.93 -4.65
CA ALA A 231 -11.76 0.38 -4.50
C ALA A 231 -10.78 0.43 -3.31
N ASP A 232 -11.19 -0.10 -2.15
CA ASP A 232 -10.35 -0.23 -0.95
C ASP A 232 -9.11 -1.08 -1.22
N ARG A 233 -9.27 -2.21 -1.93
CA ARG A 233 -8.10 -3.01 -2.35
C ARG A 233 -7.18 -2.26 -3.31
N ALA A 234 -7.74 -1.47 -4.23
CA ALA A 234 -6.96 -0.74 -5.21
C ALA A 234 -6.16 0.40 -4.58
N SER A 235 -6.71 1.09 -3.58
CA SER A 235 -5.96 2.11 -2.82
C SER A 235 -4.78 1.47 -2.07
N VAL A 236 -4.96 0.28 -1.49
CA VAL A 236 -3.87 -0.44 -0.77
C VAL A 236 -2.85 -1.11 -1.71
N ALA A 237 -3.28 -1.78 -2.77
CA ALA A 237 -2.42 -2.59 -3.64
C ALA A 237 -1.45 -1.76 -4.48
N LYS A 238 -1.83 -0.52 -4.82
CA LYS A 238 -0.97 0.39 -5.55
C LYS A 238 0.21 0.86 -4.69
N SER A 239 0.00 1.00 -3.39
CA SER A 239 1.05 1.32 -2.39
C SER A 239 2.07 0.20 -2.20
N LEU A 240 1.75 -1.04 -2.60
CA LEU A 240 2.67 -2.18 -2.59
C LEU A 240 3.44 -2.35 -3.92
N GLY A 241 3.34 -1.39 -4.85
CA GLY A 241 4.01 -1.42 -6.15
C GLY A 241 3.27 -2.25 -7.23
N GLY A 242 1.97 -2.52 -7.02
CA GLY A 242 1.13 -3.24 -7.99
C GLY A 242 0.69 -2.36 -9.17
N LYS A 243 0.74 -2.91 -10.39
CA LYS A 243 0.16 -2.26 -11.59
C LYS A 243 -1.36 -2.40 -11.59
N VAL A 244 -2.06 -1.30 -11.85
CA VAL A 244 -3.54 -1.23 -11.95
C VAL A 244 -4.11 -2.06 -13.10
N SER A 245 -3.31 -2.41 -14.11
CA SER A 245 -3.71 -3.34 -15.17
C SER A 245 -3.95 -4.79 -14.70
N ASN A 246 -3.76 -5.10 -13.42
CA ASN A 246 -4.02 -6.41 -12.82
C ASN A 246 -5.30 -6.45 -11.96
N ILE A 247 -6.20 -5.46 -12.05
CA ILE A 247 -7.48 -5.47 -11.27
C ILE A 247 -8.29 -6.76 -11.53
N ASP A 248 -8.31 -7.27 -12.77
CA ASP A 248 -9.01 -8.53 -13.10
C ASP A 248 -8.31 -9.80 -12.58
N LYS A 249 -7.04 -9.68 -12.17
CA LYS A 249 -6.24 -10.74 -11.55
C LYS A 249 -6.11 -10.58 -10.03
N ALA A 250 -6.48 -9.41 -9.49
CA ALA A 250 -6.52 -9.18 -8.05
C ALA A 250 -7.57 -10.11 -7.46
N PRO A 251 -7.20 -11.05 -6.58
CA PRO A 251 -8.11 -12.15 -6.32
C PRO A 251 -9.35 -11.60 -5.58
N ARG A 252 -10.56 -12.02 -5.99
CA ARG A 252 -11.87 -11.38 -5.76
C ARG A 252 -12.22 -11.00 -4.31
N GLU A 253 -11.54 -11.62 -3.35
CA GLU A 253 -11.66 -11.37 -1.91
C GLU A 253 -10.51 -10.49 -1.37
N SER A 254 -10.76 -9.67 -0.33
CA SER A 254 -9.68 -8.95 0.38
C SER A 254 -8.66 -9.94 0.96
N LEU A 255 -7.40 -9.51 1.14
CA LEU A 255 -6.38 -10.35 1.78
C LEU A 255 -6.87 -10.83 3.16
N GLN A 256 -7.60 -9.99 3.89
CA GLN A 256 -8.31 -10.36 5.11
C GLN A 256 -9.31 -11.50 4.90
N SER A 257 -10.21 -11.41 3.90
CA SER A 257 -11.19 -12.48 3.60
C SER A 257 -10.49 -13.80 3.25
N LYS A 258 -9.41 -13.72 2.48
CA LYS A 258 -8.59 -14.88 2.13
C LYS A 258 -7.85 -15.47 3.32
N LEU A 259 -7.26 -14.64 4.17
CA LEU A 259 -6.61 -15.08 5.39
C LEU A 259 -7.64 -15.73 6.32
N LYS A 260 -8.82 -15.13 6.48
CA LYS A 260 -9.93 -15.71 7.24
C LYS A 260 -10.36 -17.06 6.66
N GLY A 261 -10.58 -17.14 5.35
CA GLY A 261 -10.93 -18.37 4.65
C GLY A 261 -9.84 -19.45 4.78
N ALA A 262 -8.57 -19.07 4.67
CA ALA A 262 -7.43 -19.96 4.84
C ALA A 262 -7.31 -20.45 6.29
N ILE A 263 -7.42 -19.57 7.29
CA ILE A 263 -7.44 -19.97 8.70
C ILE A 263 -8.57 -20.97 8.93
N ARG A 264 -9.79 -20.68 8.46
CA ARG A 264 -10.93 -21.59 8.60
C ARG A 264 -10.62 -22.95 7.96
N HIS A 265 -10.18 -22.97 6.71
CA HIS A 265 -9.85 -24.21 5.99
C HIS A 265 -8.74 -25.02 6.67
N ILE A 266 -7.64 -24.36 7.06
CA ILE A 266 -6.52 -25.03 7.72
C ILE A 266 -6.95 -25.62 9.06
N VAL A 267 -7.74 -24.88 9.84
CA VAL A 267 -8.22 -25.31 11.16
C VAL A 267 -9.21 -26.47 11.05
N THR A 268 -10.11 -26.47 10.07
CA THR A 268 -11.13 -27.51 9.93
C THR A 268 -10.66 -28.74 9.17
N GLU A 269 -9.79 -28.60 8.17
CA GLU A 269 -9.47 -29.69 7.23
C GLU A 269 -8.02 -30.22 7.31
N LYS A 270 -7.08 -29.47 7.88
CA LYS A 270 -5.64 -29.79 7.75
C LYS A 270 -4.92 -30.09 9.05
N ILE A 271 -5.33 -29.47 10.14
CA ILE A 271 -4.66 -29.63 11.43
C ILE A 271 -5.45 -30.52 12.39
N ARG A 272 -4.73 -31.12 13.34
CA ARG A 272 -5.34 -31.80 14.47
C ARG A 272 -5.58 -30.80 15.58
N LEU A 273 -6.69 -30.98 16.29
CA LEU A 273 -7.09 -30.16 17.44
C LEU A 273 -7.17 -31.03 18.69
N ASN A 274 -6.84 -30.45 19.85
CA ASN A 274 -7.14 -30.99 21.18
C ASN A 274 -6.51 -32.35 21.52
N GLU A 275 -5.43 -32.72 20.85
CA GLU A 275 -4.67 -33.95 21.09
C GLU A 275 -3.22 -33.64 21.48
N LYS A 276 -2.53 -34.63 22.06
CA LYS A 276 -1.10 -34.51 22.36
C LYS A 276 -0.29 -34.31 21.07
N GLY A 277 0.41 -33.19 20.97
CA GLY A 277 1.17 -32.81 19.76
C GLY A 277 0.30 -32.30 18.60
N ALA A 278 -0.95 -31.92 18.87
CA ALA A 278 -1.82 -31.22 17.93
C ALA A 278 -1.25 -29.84 17.55
N GLN A 279 -1.67 -29.31 16.39
CA GLN A 279 -1.25 -27.98 15.94
C GLN A 279 -2.22 -26.88 16.41
N GLY A 280 -3.33 -27.22 17.06
CA GLY A 280 -4.20 -26.26 17.70
C GLY A 280 -4.95 -26.81 18.93
N PHE A 281 -5.35 -25.90 19.81
CA PHE A 281 -6.05 -26.19 21.06
C PHE A 281 -7.23 -25.24 21.25
N VAL A 282 -8.44 -25.78 21.37
CA VAL A 282 -9.68 -25.03 21.59
C VAL A 282 -9.94 -24.93 23.08
N THR A 283 -9.81 -23.75 23.64
CA THR A 283 -10.14 -23.48 25.06
C THR A 283 -11.51 -22.82 25.17
N ALA A 284 -12.03 -22.67 26.38
CA ALA A 284 -13.28 -21.93 26.61
C ALA A 284 -13.22 -20.51 26.04
N GLU A 285 -12.05 -19.86 26.11
CA GLU A 285 -11.85 -18.47 25.70
C GLU A 285 -11.52 -18.31 24.21
N ALA A 286 -10.64 -19.17 23.67
CA ALA A 286 -10.03 -18.93 22.37
C ALA A 286 -9.52 -20.22 21.71
N LEU A 287 -9.27 -20.12 20.41
CA LEU A 287 -8.50 -21.07 19.64
C LEU A 287 -7.01 -20.69 19.69
N TRP A 288 -6.15 -21.62 20.09
CA TRP A 288 -4.70 -21.45 20.09
C TRP A 288 -4.09 -22.21 18.92
N LEU A 289 -3.25 -21.56 18.13
CA LEU A 289 -2.60 -22.15 16.95
C LEU A 289 -1.08 -22.15 17.10
N VAL A 290 -0.44 -23.30 16.94
CA VAL A 290 1.02 -23.46 17.13
C VAL A 290 1.81 -22.75 16.02
N THR A 291 2.77 -21.90 16.41
CA THR A 291 3.70 -21.22 15.49
C THR A 291 5.08 -21.90 15.50
N PRO A 292 5.82 -21.93 14.36
CA PRO A 292 5.47 -21.36 13.05
C PRO A 292 4.69 -22.31 12.13
N LEU A 293 4.32 -23.50 12.61
CA LEU A 293 3.70 -24.54 11.81
C LEU A 293 2.41 -24.09 11.12
N VAL A 294 1.41 -23.64 11.90
CA VAL A 294 0.10 -23.27 11.34
C VAL A 294 0.18 -22.05 10.43
N PRO A 295 0.90 -20.96 10.77
CA PRO A 295 1.02 -19.82 9.87
C PRO A 295 1.76 -20.12 8.57
N ARG A 296 2.79 -20.99 8.60
CA ARG A 296 3.44 -21.48 7.38
C ARG A 296 2.47 -22.25 6.50
N GLU A 297 1.60 -23.06 7.10
CA GLU A 297 0.57 -23.80 6.37
C GLU A 297 -0.47 -22.86 5.75
N ILE A 298 -0.92 -21.84 6.48
CA ILE A 298 -1.81 -20.79 5.97
C ILE A 298 -1.15 -20.08 4.76
N LYS A 299 0.11 -19.66 4.90
CA LYS A 299 0.86 -19.03 3.81
C LYS A 299 0.99 -19.95 2.60
N SER A 300 1.34 -21.22 2.81
CA SER A 300 1.46 -22.24 1.77
C SER A 300 0.14 -22.46 1.04
N TYR A 301 -0.96 -22.52 1.79
CA TYR A 301 -2.31 -22.62 1.25
C TYR A 301 -2.64 -21.42 0.35
N LEU A 302 -2.41 -20.20 0.84
CA LEU A 302 -2.70 -18.99 0.06
C LEU A 302 -1.89 -18.95 -1.24
N LEU A 303 -0.58 -19.23 -1.16
CA LEU A 303 0.30 -19.23 -2.34
C LEU A 303 -0.07 -20.33 -3.35
N SER A 304 -0.42 -21.53 -2.88
CA SER A 304 -0.84 -22.63 -3.76
C SER A 304 -2.18 -22.38 -4.46
N HIS A 305 -3.04 -21.54 -3.88
CA HIS A 305 -4.30 -21.09 -4.48
C HIS A 305 -4.12 -19.82 -5.35
N GLY A 306 -2.88 -19.43 -5.66
CA GLY A 306 -2.58 -18.30 -6.54
C GLY A 306 -2.93 -16.94 -5.94
N ILE A 307 -3.01 -16.85 -4.60
CA ILE A 307 -3.31 -15.59 -3.93
C ILE A 307 -2.04 -14.74 -3.88
N GLU A 308 -2.03 -13.68 -4.68
CA GLU A 308 -0.98 -12.65 -4.68
C GLU A 308 -1.14 -11.68 -3.49
N GLY A 309 -0.03 -11.09 -3.02
CA GLY A 309 -0.03 -10.12 -1.91
C GLY A 309 0.23 -10.71 -0.51
N VAL A 310 0.44 -12.02 -0.39
CA VAL A 310 0.81 -12.64 0.89
C VAL A 310 2.23 -12.22 1.29
N PRO A 311 2.45 -11.71 2.51
CA PRO A 311 3.78 -11.31 2.96
C PRO A 311 4.82 -12.43 2.84
N SER A 312 5.98 -12.10 2.28
CA SER A 312 7.11 -13.03 2.14
C SER A 312 7.78 -13.33 3.49
N ASN A 313 7.70 -12.40 4.45
CA ASN A 313 8.19 -12.55 5.81
C ASN A 313 7.08 -13.04 6.75
N GLU A 314 7.42 -13.94 7.69
CA GLU A 314 6.51 -14.45 8.72
C GLU A 314 6.08 -13.35 9.70
N SER A 315 6.99 -12.45 10.11
CA SER A 315 6.62 -11.34 11.01
C SER A 315 5.55 -10.46 10.38
N ARG A 316 5.75 -10.10 9.11
CA ARG A 316 4.81 -9.28 8.35
C ARG A 316 3.47 -9.99 8.09
N LEU A 317 3.47 -11.33 8.03
CA LEU A 317 2.23 -12.11 7.99
C LEU A 317 1.48 -12.03 9.32
N TYR A 318 2.19 -12.07 10.45
CA TYR A 318 1.58 -11.88 11.77
C TYR A 318 1.03 -10.48 11.94
N ASP A 319 1.79 -9.46 11.55
CA ASP A 319 1.35 -8.06 11.59
C ASP A 319 0.07 -7.87 10.77
N GLU A 320 0.01 -8.45 9.56
CA GLU A 320 -1.18 -8.40 8.70
C GLU A 320 -2.37 -9.15 9.32
N MET A 321 -2.15 -10.35 9.88
CA MET A 321 -3.22 -11.07 10.57
C MET A 321 -3.74 -10.31 11.81
N GLN A 322 -2.85 -9.63 12.53
CA GLN A 322 -3.18 -8.85 13.73
C GLN A 322 -3.89 -7.54 13.36
N SER A 323 -3.44 -6.82 12.33
CA SER A 323 -4.07 -5.58 11.86
C SER A 323 -5.50 -5.78 11.36
N HIS A 324 -5.81 -7.00 10.90
CA HIS A 324 -7.15 -7.41 10.46
C HIS A 324 -7.98 -8.08 11.55
N GLY A 325 -7.49 -8.16 12.78
CA GLY A 325 -8.20 -8.77 13.91
C GLY A 325 -8.36 -10.30 13.83
N LEU A 326 -7.56 -10.97 13.00
CA LEU A 326 -7.61 -12.43 12.83
C LEU A 326 -6.89 -13.16 13.98
N ILE A 327 -5.91 -12.51 14.61
CA ILE A 327 -5.17 -12.97 15.78
C ILE A 327 -5.13 -11.88 16.86
N MET A 328 -5.15 -12.29 18.12
CA MET A 328 -5.14 -11.39 19.28
C MET A 328 -3.72 -11.08 19.73
N GLU A 329 -3.51 -9.82 20.09
CA GLU A 329 -2.25 -9.34 20.66
C GLU A 329 -2.07 -9.77 22.11
N ASN A 330 -0.82 -10.04 22.48
CA ASN A 330 -0.42 -10.26 23.86
C ASN A 330 -0.35 -8.92 24.63
N PRO A 331 -0.19 -8.93 25.98
CA PRO A 331 -0.13 -7.69 26.77
C PRO A 331 0.95 -6.69 26.31
N ASP A 332 2.02 -7.20 25.69
CA ASP A 332 3.14 -6.42 25.14
C ASP A 332 2.88 -5.90 23.71
N GLY A 333 1.72 -6.20 23.11
CA GLY A 333 1.34 -5.77 21.76
C GLY A 333 1.87 -6.67 20.63
N ARG A 334 2.45 -7.83 20.95
CA ARG A 334 2.97 -8.78 19.94
C ARG A 334 1.95 -9.86 19.62
N SER A 335 2.11 -10.49 18.46
CA SER A 335 1.17 -11.51 17.96
C SER A 335 1.38 -12.91 18.56
N VAL A 336 2.58 -13.18 19.09
CA VAL A 336 2.97 -14.52 19.58
C VAL A 336 2.91 -14.60 21.11
N TRP A 337 2.31 -15.68 21.60
CA TRP A 337 2.16 -16.01 23.01
C TRP A 337 3.03 -17.22 23.36
N LYS A 338 3.72 -17.17 24.51
CA LYS A 338 4.38 -18.34 25.08
C LYS A 338 3.43 -19.00 26.06
N CYS A 339 3.07 -20.26 25.83
CA CYS A 339 2.13 -20.96 26.69
C CYS A 339 2.66 -22.34 27.10
N SER A 340 2.22 -22.81 28.27
CA SER A 340 2.37 -24.18 28.73
C SER A 340 1.07 -24.94 28.44
N VAL A 341 1.17 -26.06 27.72
CA VAL A 341 0.04 -26.94 27.43
C VAL A 341 0.18 -28.21 28.25
N GLU A 342 -0.86 -28.58 28.99
CA GLU A 342 -0.88 -29.76 29.85
C GLU A 342 -2.05 -30.69 29.52
N VAL A 343 -1.77 -32.00 29.42
CA VAL A 343 -2.76 -33.07 29.26
C VAL A 343 -2.36 -34.25 30.13
N GLY A 344 -3.06 -34.45 31.24
CA GLY A 344 -2.69 -35.48 32.23
C GLY A 344 -1.30 -35.21 32.78
N GLU A 345 -0.37 -36.17 32.63
CA GLU A 345 1.03 -36.02 33.05
C GLU A 345 1.94 -35.38 31.99
N TRP A 346 1.42 -35.11 30.78
CA TRP A 346 2.20 -34.51 29.72
C TRP A 346 2.12 -32.98 29.78
N ARG A 347 3.27 -32.31 29.79
CA ARG A 347 3.41 -30.86 29.75
C ARG A 347 4.43 -30.47 28.67
N THR A 348 4.13 -29.41 27.91
CA THR A 348 5.07 -28.82 26.95
C THR A 348 4.90 -27.31 26.89
N GLU A 349 5.98 -26.58 26.58
CA GLU A 349 5.90 -25.16 26.24
C GLU A 349 5.82 -24.98 24.73
N LEU A 350 4.91 -24.13 24.26
CA LEU A 350 4.70 -23.84 22.85
C LEU A 350 4.53 -22.34 22.64
N PHE A 351 5.01 -21.87 21.50
CA PHE A 351 4.65 -20.57 20.99
C PHE A 351 3.38 -20.70 20.16
N MET A 352 2.38 -19.85 20.44
CA MET A 352 1.06 -19.94 19.82
C MET A 352 0.49 -18.57 19.45
N LEU A 353 -0.39 -18.54 18.46
CA LEU A 353 -1.25 -17.42 18.13
C LEU A 353 -2.62 -17.64 18.78
N LYS A 354 -3.19 -16.58 19.38
CA LYS A 354 -4.52 -16.61 19.98
C LYS A 354 -5.54 -16.11 18.95
N VAL A 355 -6.56 -16.90 18.64
CA VAL A 355 -7.58 -16.63 17.60
C VAL A 355 -8.98 -16.68 18.22
N HIS A 356 -9.87 -15.78 17.81
CA HIS A 356 -11.26 -15.84 18.26
C HIS A 356 -12.00 -17.00 17.61
N LYS A 357 -12.76 -17.77 18.39
CA LYS A 357 -13.45 -18.98 17.92
C LYS A 357 -14.46 -18.68 16.79
N SER A 358 -15.14 -17.53 16.85
CA SER A 358 -16.08 -17.09 15.80
C SER A 358 -15.42 -16.80 14.45
N LEU A 359 -14.08 -16.76 14.38
CA LEU A 359 -13.38 -16.64 13.10
C LEU A 359 -13.50 -17.93 12.28
N VAL A 360 -13.55 -19.09 12.96
CA VAL A 360 -13.54 -20.41 12.35
C VAL A 360 -14.92 -21.06 12.36
N TRP A 361 -15.60 -21.02 13.51
CA TRP A 361 -16.86 -21.75 13.74
C TRP A 361 -18.03 -20.81 13.98
N SER A 362 -19.23 -21.25 13.60
CA SER A 362 -20.49 -20.54 13.85
C SER A 362 -21.46 -21.44 14.61
N GLY A 363 -21.74 -21.10 15.88
CA GLY A 363 -22.69 -21.84 16.71
C GLY A 363 -22.30 -23.31 16.92
N ASP A 364 -23.10 -24.23 16.38
CA ASP A 364 -23.04 -25.68 16.64
C ASP A 364 -21.86 -26.41 15.96
N GLU A 365 -21.06 -25.70 15.16
CA GLU A 365 -19.86 -26.26 14.49
C GLU A 365 -18.61 -26.27 15.39
N GLU A 366 -18.68 -25.72 16.60
CA GLU A 366 -17.52 -25.60 17.50
C GLU A 366 -17.10 -26.98 18.07
N PRO A 367 -15.80 -27.35 18.00
CA PRO A 367 -15.29 -28.58 18.61
C PRO A 367 -15.44 -28.58 20.13
N GLU A 368 -15.42 -29.77 20.73
CA GLU A 368 -15.37 -29.89 22.20
C GLU A 368 -14.15 -29.15 22.77
N VAL A 369 -14.34 -28.49 23.91
CA VAL A 369 -13.25 -27.80 24.60
C VAL A 369 -12.17 -28.81 25.00
N PHE A 370 -10.92 -28.42 24.77
CA PHE A 370 -9.75 -29.19 25.14
C PHE A 370 -9.82 -29.63 26.60
N SER A 371 -9.62 -30.93 26.83
CA SER A 371 -9.67 -31.54 28.17
C SER A 371 -8.44 -31.20 29.05
N GLY A 372 -7.39 -30.67 28.44
CA GLY A 372 -6.19 -30.17 29.11
C GLY A 372 -6.26 -28.68 29.46
N SER A 373 -5.15 -28.13 29.94
CA SER A 373 -5.01 -26.69 30.23
C SER A 373 -4.02 -26.04 29.26
N VAL A 374 -4.29 -24.78 28.92
CA VAL A 374 -3.36 -23.90 28.21
C VAL A 374 -3.15 -22.67 29.08
N GLU A 375 -1.97 -22.56 29.68
CA GLU A 375 -1.60 -21.44 30.55
C GLU A 375 -0.61 -20.51 29.86
N VAL A 376 -0.89 -19.22 29.84
CA VAL A 376 0.04 -18.22 29.31
C VAL A 376 1.18 -18.02 30.32
N LEU A 377 2.41 -18.23 29.88
CA LEU A 377 3.59 -17.95 30.69
C LEU A 377 3.88 -16.44 30.61
N GLY A 378 3.93 -15.77 31.75
CA GLY A 378 4.24 -14.34 31.83
C GLY A 378 5.57 -14.01 31.16
N ALA A 379 5.64 -12.87 30.47
CA ALA A 379 6.85 -12.36 29.85
C ALA A 379 7.86 -11.95 30.94
N ASP A 380 8.68 -12.89 31.39
CA ASP A 380 9.83 -12.56 32.24
C ASP A 380 10.93 -11.92 31.39
N GLN A 381 11.59 -10.92 31.97
CA GLN A 381 12.46 -9.96 31.29
C GLN A 381 13.50 -10.61 30.36
N GLY A 382 13.47 -10.24 29.08
CA GLY A 382 14.45 -10.69 28.10
C GLY A 382 14.37 -9.90 26.81
N GLY A 383 15.00 -8.72 26.81
CA GLY A 383 15.35 -8.03 25.57
C GLY A 383 16.19 -8.94 24.68
N ASP A 384 15.91 -8.88 23.38
CA ASP A 384 16.78 -9.34 22.30
C ASP A 384 17.24 -10.82 22.35
N ARG A 385 16.28 -11.75 22.29
CA ARG A 385 16.54 -13.18 22.01
C ARG A 385 15.56 -13.85 21.03
N SER A 386 14.79 -13.06 20.28
CA SER A 386 13.70 -13.52 19.40
C SER A 386 14.11 -14.45 18.24
N GLU A 387 15.41 -14.66 18.00
CA GLU A 387 15.89 -15.55 16.93
C GLU A 387 16.59 -16.82 17.43
N ARG A 388 17.01 -16.88 18.71
CA ARG A 388 17.74 -18.05 19.24
C ARG A 388 16.81 -19.12 19.81
N ASP A 389 15.72 -18.76 20.48
CA ASP A 389 14.79 -19.73 21.09
C ASP A 389 13.87 -20.40 20.04
N SER A 390 13.62 -19.72 18.91
CA SER A 390 12.89 -20.27 17.76
C SER A 390 13.66 -21.42 17.09
N GLN A 391 14.99 -21.42 17.20
CA GLN A 391 15.84 -22.50 16.72
C GLN A 391 15.96 -23.64 17.73
N GLU A 392 15.83 -23.39 19.04
CA GLU A 392 15.86 -24.42 20.08
C GLU A 392 14.55 -25.21 20.15
N ALA A 393 13.39 -24.55 20.02
CA ALA A 393 12.09 -25.22 19.89
C ALA A 393 11.96 -26.02 18.58
N ALA A 394 12.57 -25.54 17.49
CA ALA A 394 12.68 -26.31 16.25
C ALA A 394 13.57 -27.55 16.43
N ARG A 395 14.67 -27.46 17.21
CA ARG A 395 15.59 -28.58 17.49
C ARG A 395 14.97 -29.68 18.35
N SER A 396 14.12 -29.35 19.32
CA SER A 396 13.38 -30.36 20.09
C SER A 396 12.31 -31.11 19.27
N ALA A 397 11.86 -30.53 18.16
CA ALA A 397 10.96 -31.17 17.19
C ALA A 397 11.69 -31.84 16.00
N SER A 398 13.01 -31.66 15.87
CA SER A 398 13.79 -32.10 14.70
C SER A 398 15.03 -32.93 15.05
N ASP A 399 14.99 -33.68 16.14
CA ASP A 399 16.02 -34.67 16.49
C ASP A 399 15.96 -35.91 15.57
N VAL A 400 16.16 -35.68 14.27
CA VAL A 400 16.68 -36.61 13.26
C VAL A 400 17.59 -35.81 12.31
N ARG A 401 18.89 -35.78 12.66
CA ARG A 401 20.11 -35.59 11.81
C ARG A 401 20.58 -34.16 11.43
N HIS A 402 21.68 -33.75 12.10
CA HIS A 402 22.99 -33.19 11.63
C HIS A 402 23.06 -32.47 10.25
N SER A 403 23.82 -31.38 9.99
CA SER A 403 24.94 -30.69 10.65
C SER A 403 25.35 -29.41 9.85
N THR A 404 25.88 -28.37 10.53
CA THR A 404 26.90 -27.34 10.12
C THR A 404 26.58 -26.34 8.97
N VAL A 405 26.92 -25.03 8.93
CA VAL A 405 27.72 -24.05 9.73
C VAL A 405 27.28 -22.60 9.35
N GLU A 406 27.55 -21.67 10.28
CA GLU A 406 27.27 -20.22 10.39
C GLU A 406 27.80 -19.29 9.29
N THR A 407 27.18 -18.10 9.11
CA THR A 407 27.74 -16.79 9.54
C THR A 407 26.78 -15.61 9.27
N ALA A 408 26.80 -14.63 10.18
CA ALA A 408 25.90 -13.48 10.28
C ALA A 408 26.52 -12.19 9.69
N GLY A 409 25.68 -11.21 9.33
CA GLY A 409 26.07 -9.84 9.02
C GLY A 409 24.89 -8.87 9.18
N GLU A 410 25.08 -7.85 10.01
CA GLU A 410 24.12 -6.87 10.54
C GLU A 410 23.52 -5.90 9.48
N VAL A 411 22.28 -5.45 9.75
CA VAL A 411 21.53 -4.45 8.98
C VAL A 411 21.63 -3.08 9.64
N LYS A 412 21.93 -2.05 8.86
CA LYS A 412 21.69 -0.63 9.20
C LYS A 412 20.44 -0.15 8.46
N ASP A 413 19.53 0.43 9.21
CA ASP A 413 18.28 1.04 8.75
C ASP A 413 18.40 2.57 8.66
N SER A 414 17.48 3.18 7.89
CA SER A 414 17.03 4.58 7.83
C SER A 414 17.18 5.34 6.48
N ASN A 415 16.05 5.95 6.09
CA ASN A 415 15.81 7.10 5.19
C ASN A 415 15.03 6.91 3.86
N ASP A 416 14.21 5.86 3.67
CA ASP A 416 13.47 5.65 2.41
C ASP A 416 12.01 6.17 2.37
N ASP A 417 11.45 6.73 3.44
CA ASP A 417 10.00 7.00 3.52
C ASP A 417 9.52 8.20 2.68
N GLU A 418 10.22 9.33 2.67
CA GLU A 418 9.73 10.56 2.00
C GLU A 418 9.68 10.45 0.47
N LYS A 419 10.58 9.66 -0.13
CA LYS A 419 10.66 9.52 -1.60
C LYS A 419 9.59 8.60 -2.18
N SER A 420 9.04 7.71 -1.35
CA SER A 420 8.03 6.74 -1.75
C SER A 420 6.63 7.34 -1.89
N GLN A 421 6.36 8.41 -1.14
CA GLN A 421 5.06 9.08 -1.12
C GLN A 421 4.83 9.95 -2.37
N GLU A 422 5.82 10.74 -2.81
CA GLU A 422 5.70 11.61 -3.99
C GLU A 422 5.49 10.81 -5.30
N ASP A 423 6.19 9.68 -5.46
CA ASP A 423 6.08 8.80 -6.63
C ASP A 423 4.69 8.13 -6.73
N LEU A 424 4.02 7.91 -5.61
CA LEU A 424 2.71 7.26 -5.55
C LEU A 424 1.54 8.25 -5.71
N GLU A 425 1.64 9.45 -5.12
CA GLU A 425 0.72 10.56 -5.37
C GLU A 425 0.65 10.85 -6.88
N ALA A 426 1.80 10.97 -7.54
CA ALA A 426 1.90 11.11 -9.00
C ALA A 426 1.20 9.99 -9.76
N SER A 427 1.36 8.74 -9.31
CA SER A 427 0.70 7.61 -9.95
C SER A 427 -0.83 7.66 -9.79
N ILE A 428 -1.37 8.03 -8.61
CA ILE A 428 -2.83 8.15 -8.37
C ILE A 428 -3.43 9.24 -9.26
N LEU A 429 -2.66 10.29 -9.52
CA LEU A 429 -3.02 11.36 -10.43
C LEU A 429 -3.04 10.94 -11.89
N ASP A 430 -2.08 10.13 -12.35
CA ASP A 430 -2.08 9.55 -13.70
C ASP A 430 -3.32 8.66 -13.96
N ILE A 431 -3.85 8.07 -12.89
CA ILE A 431 -5.07 7.26 -12.93
C ILE A 431 -6.33 8.11 -12.91
N ALA A 432 -6.36 9.14 -12.06
CA ALA A 432 -7.45 10.10 -11.96
C ALA A 432 -7.68 10.88 -13.27
N THR A 433 -6.61 11.19 -13.99
CA THR A 433 -6.63 11.99 -15.23
C THR A 433 -6.82 11.16 -16.51
N GLY A 434 -6.94 9.83 -16.39
CA GLY A 434 -7.31 8.97 -17.51
C GLY A 434 -6.21 8.74 -18.54
N GLY A 435 -5.04 8.25 -18.12
CA GLY A 435 -4.10 7.65 -19.07
C GLY A 435 -4.74 6.48 -19.84
N ASP A 436 -4.90 6.64 -21.16
CA ASP A 436 -5.56 5.72 -22.10
C ASP A 436 -5.21 4.22 -21.88
N GLU A 437 -6.23 3.42 -21.55
CA GLU A 437 -6.25 1.98 -21.82
C GLU A 437 -6.40 1.76 -23.33
N LYS A 438 -5.29 1.67 -24.06
CA LYS A 438 -5.33 1.12 -25.43
C LYS A 438 -5.33 -0.40 -25.39
N ALA A 439 -6.46 -0.95 -25.80
CA ALA A 439 -6.69 -2.35 -26.13
C ALA A 439 -5.60 -2.92 -27.04
N ALA A 440 -5.27 -4.19 -26.82
CA ALA A 440 -4.39 -4.97 -27.67
C ALA A 440 -4.95 -5.06 -29.11
N PRO A 441 -4.15 -4.88 -30.17
CA PRO A 441 -4.58 -5.22 -31.51
C PRO A 441 -4.45 -6.73 -31.72
N ASP A 442 -5.58 -7.31 -32.11
CA ASP A 442 -5.77 -8.68 -32.51
C ASP A 442 -5.01 -9.00 -33.81
N LEU A 443 -4.60 -10.26 -33.93
CA LEU A 443 -3.85 -10.81 -35.06
C LEU A 443 -4.79 -11.03 -36.25
N GLU A 444 -4.76 -10.14 -37.24
CA GLU A 444 -5.16 -10.49 -38.61
C GLU A 444 -4.01 -10.37 -39.61
N ARG A 445 -3.95 -11.40 -40.45
CA ARG A 445 -2.83 -11.82 -41.27
C ARG A 445 -3.12 -11.45 -42.73
N LYS A 446 -2.06 -11.00 -43.43
CA LYS A 446 -1.79 -10.99 -44.90
C LYS A 446 -1.99 -9.64 -45.63
N PRO A 447 -1.34 -9.45 -46.81
CA PRO A 447 0.01 -9.86 -47.20
C PRO A 447 0.83 -8.73 -47.88
N SER A 448 2.15 -8.94 -47.88
CA SER A 448 3.20 -8.40 -48.75
C SER A 448 2.82 -7.58 -50.01
N ARG A 449 3.47 -6.42 -50.17
CA ARG A 449 3.89 -5.90 -51.49
C ARG A 449 5.22 -5.15 -51.39
N ASN A 450 6.06 -5.42 -52.39
CA ASN A 450 7.48 -5.07 -52.52
C ASN A 450 7.74 -3.60 -52.89
N PRO A 451 9.01 -3.15 -52.78
CA PRO A 451 9.46 -1.76 -52.88
C PRO A 451 9.81 -1.36 -54.31
N ASP A 452 9.93 -0.04 -54.53
CA ASP A 452 10.53 0.75 -55.63
C ASP A 452 9.64 2.01 -55.78
N GLU A 453 10.09 3.25 -55.92
CA GLU A 453 11.34 3.87 -56.39
C GLU A 453 11.29 5.39 -56.05
N ASP A 454 12.42 6.07 -56.21
CA ASP A 454 12.64 7.53 -56.36
C ASP A 454 12.56 8.44 -55.11
N VAL A 455 13.68 8.88 -54.51
CA VAL A 455 14.75 9.80 -54.98
C VAL A 455 14.25 11.21 -55.32
N GLU A 456 14.48 12.17 -54.41
CA GLU A 456 15.21 13.44 -54.67
C GLU A 456 15.27 14.31 -53.38
N LYS A 457 16.47 14.40 -52.76
CA LYS A 457 17.31 15.60 -52.62
C LYS A 457 16.59 16.91 -52.23
N LEU A 458 16.94 17.46 -51.06
CA LEU A 458 17.82 18.62 -50.99
C LEU A 458 18.34 18.85 -49.56
N THR A 459 19.66 18.85 -49.44
CA THR A 459 20.46 19.35 -48.33
C THR A 459 20.53 20.88 -48.36
N SER A 460 20.25 21.54 -47.24
CA SER A 460 20.67 22.91 -46.86
C SER A 460 20.05 23.20 -45.48
N GLN A 461 20.69 23.70 -44.44
CA GLN A 461 21.97 24.37 -44.20
C GLN A 461 22.25 24.25 -42.70
N ALA A 462 23.50 23.96 -42.31
CA ALA A 462 23.94 24.07 -40.93
C ALA A 462 24.36 25.52 -40.65
N SER A 463 23.67 26.15 -39.70
CA SER A 463 24.11 27.39 -39.06
C SER A 463 24.96 27.04 -37.83
N PRO A 464 26.11 27.67 -37.60
CA PRO A 464 26.91 27.45 -36.39
C PRO A 464 26.22 28.15 -35.22
N GLY A 465 25.52 27.40 -34.36
CA GLY A 465 24.99 27.95 -33.11
C GLY A 465 23.71 27.32 -32.53
N GLN A 466 23.10 26.31 -33.14
CA GLN A 466 22.04 25.52 -32.47
C GLN A 466 22.61 24.17 -32.04
N SER A 467 22.90 24.04 -30.74
CA SER A 467 23.25 22.75 -30.16
C SER A 467 22.13 21.75 -30.45
N SER A 468 22.48 20.61 -31.01
CA SER A 468 21.48 19.57 -31.27
C SER A 468 20.96 19.03 -29.93
N SER A 469 19.72 18.53 -29.89
CA SER A 469 19.16 17.91 -28.69
C SER A 469 20.03 16.78 -28.11
N GLY A 470 20.85 16.14 -28.95
CA GLY A 470 21.85 15.15 -28.52
C GLY A 470 23.07 15.77 -27.83
N GLU A 471 23.52 16.95 -28.25
CA GLU A 471 24.61 17.70 -27.60
C GLU A 471 24.17 18.27 -26.25
N GLU A 472 22.94 18.77 -26.15
CA GLU A 472 22.36 19.23 -24.89
C GLU A 472 22.21 18.08 -23.90
N PHE A 473 21.74 16.91 -24.37
CA PHE A 473 21.72 15.68 -23.59
C PHE A 473 23.12 15.28 -23.11
N LEU A 474 24.12 15.34 -23.99
CA LEU A 474 25.51 15.00 -23.64
C LEU A 474 26.07 15.96 -22.58
N GLY A 475 25.78 17.26 -22.69
CA GLY A 475 26.14 18.26 -21.68
C GLY A 475 25.48 17.98 -20.33
N TRP A 476 24.19 17.65 -20.33
CA TRP A 476 23.46 17.26 -19.12
C TRP A 476 24.04 15.99 -18.48
N LEU A 477 24.35 14.98 -19.29
CA LEU A 477 24.91 13.71 -18.80
C LEU A 477 26.29 13.92 -18.15
N ARG A 478 27.19 14.67 -18.82
CA ARG A 478 28.52 15.02 -18.29
C ARG A 478 28.40 15.83 -17.00
N GLY A 479 27.53 16.84 -16.97
CA GLY A 479 27.28 17.67 -15.79
C GLY A 479 26.70 16.87 -14.61
N GLY A 480 25.78 15.95 -14.88
CA GLY A 480 25.19 15.08 -13.88
C GLY A 480 26.16 14.07 -13.28
N LEU A 481 27.09 13.54 -14.09
CA LEU A 481 28.17 12.66 -13.62
C LEU A 481 29.22 13.43 -12.81
N LYS A 482 29.53 14.67 -13.19
CA LYS A 482 30.46 15.54 -12.46
C LYS A 482 29.92 15.96 -11.09
N THR A 483 28.62 16.26 -11.00
CA THR A 483 27.95 16.72 -9.77
C THR A 483 27.41 15.59 -8.90
N HIS A 484 27.61 14.32 -9.29
CA HIS A 484 27.04 13.13 -8.63
C HIS A 484 25.50 13.09 -8.60
N LYS A 485 24.80 13.94 -9.37
CA LYS A 485 23.34 13.90 -9.57
C LYS A 485 22.89 12.67 -10.37
N ILE A 486 23.75 12.21 -11.27
CA ILE A 486 23.60 10.93 -11.98
C ILE A 486 24.51 9.93 -11.28
N LEU A 487 23.90 9.01 -10.53
CA LEU A 487 24.61 7.93 -9.85
C LEU A 487 25.20 6.97 -10.88
N MET A 488 26.42 6.51 -10.60
CA MET A 488 27.15 5.51 -11.37
C MET A 488 27.31 4.24 -10.53
N ASN A 489 27.16 3.07 -11.14
CA ASN A 489 27.35 1.74 -10.54
C ASN A 489 26.41 1.34 -9.39
N ASP A 490 25.36 2.11 -9.14
CA ASP A 490 24.28 1.73 -8.22
C ASP A 490 23.25 0.79 -8.87
N SER A 491 22.50 0.04 -8.05
CA SER A 491 21.36 -0.79 -8.45
C SER A 491 20.32 -0.09 -9.33
N LYS A 492 20.14 1.24 -9.18
CA LYS A 492 19.23 2.07 -9.98
C LYS A 492 19.97 3.12 -10.84
N ALA A 493 21.29 2.99 -11.02
CA ALA A 493 22.09 3.92 -11.80
C ALA A 493 21.66 3.97 -13.28
N LEU A 494 21.93 5.11 -13.92
CA LEU A 494 21.70 5.31 -15.34
C LEU A 494 22.96 5.13 -16.18
N VAL A 495 24.11 5.08 -15.51
CA VAL A 495 25.41 4.83 -16.10
C VAL A 495 26.11 3.76 -15.27
N HIS A 496 26.64 2.74 -15.93
CA HIS A 496 27.48 1.73 -15.28
C HIS A 496 28.82 1.62 -15.99
N ALA A 497 29.89 1.41 -15.25
CA ALA A 497 31.19 1.07 -15.80
C ALA A 497 31.28 -0.44 -16.03
N VAL A 498 31.71 -0.86 -17.22
CA VAL A 498 31.89 -2.26 -17.60
C VAL A 498 33.04 -2.35 -18.61
N ASP A 499 34.00 -3.24 -18.36
CA ASP A 499 35.20 -3.46 -19.17
C ASP A 499 35.93 -2.15 -19.53
N GLY A 500 36.07 -1.23 -18.57
CA GLY A 500 36.73 0.07 -18.75
C GLY A 500 35.96 1.08 -19.60
N MET A 501 34.72 0.80 -19.97
CA MET A 501 33.82 1.69 -20.73
C MET A 501 32.58 2.05 -19.92
N LEU A 502 31.84 3.07 -20.36
CA LEU A 502 30.63 3.52 -19.69
C LEU A 502 29.39 3.11 -20.48
N MET A 503 28.57 2.28 -19.85
CA MET A 503 27.26 1.88 -20.35
C MET A 503 26.18 2.89 -19.94
N VAL A 504 25.60 3.57 -20.92
CA VAL A 504 24.50 4.51 -20.78
C VAL A 504 23.17 3.78 -20.99
N VAL A 505 22.38 3.62 -19.91
CA VAL A 505 21.21 2.72 -19.87
C VAL A 505 19.99 3.32 -20.59
N SER A 506 19.56 2.67 -21.68
CA SER A 506 18.45 3.12 -22.52
C SER A 506 17.18 2.28 -22.29
N PRO A 507 15.97 2.87 -22.37
CA PRO A 507 15.67 4.28 -22.66
C PRO A 507 15.65 5.18 -21.41
N LYS A 508 15.95 4.63 -20.23
CA LYS A 508 15.76 5.30 -18.93
C LYS A 508 16.50 6.63 -18.82
N VAL A 509 17.74 6.69 -19.31
CA VAL A 509 18.55 7.92 -19.25
C VAL A 509 17.98 9.06 -20.09
N PHE A 510 17.44 8.75 -21.28
CA PHE A 510 16.83 9.75 -22.17
C PHE A 510 15.47 10.22 -21.65
N LYS A 511 14.68 9.30 -21.09
CA LYS A 511 13.42 9.64 -20.41
C LYS A 511 13.64 10.57 -19.22
N ARG A 512 14.65 10.30 -18.39
CA ARG A 512 15.01 11.17 -17.27
C ARG A 512 15.45 12.56 -17.75
N TYR A 513 16.25 12.63 -18.82
CA TYR A 513 16.63 13.91 -19.42
C TYR A 513 15.42 14.71 -19.89
N CYS A 514 14.51 14.11 -20.65
CA CYS A 514 13.28 14.77 -21.10
C CYS A 514 12.40 15.20 -19.92
N GLN A 515 12.26 14.35 -18.91
CA GLN A 515 11.51 14.71 -17.70
C GLN A 515 12.10 15.93 -16.98
N GLU A 516 13.43 16.05 -16.96
CA GLU A 516 14.12 17.15 -16.27
C GLU A 516 14.12 18.46 -17.07
N VAL A 517 14.19 18.38 -18.41
CA VAL A 517 14.27 19.56 -19.29
C VAL A 517 12.90 20.05 -19.74
N SER A 518 11.99 19.15 -20.09
CA SER A 518 10.65 19.48 -20.61
C SER A 518 9.50 19.17 -19.66
N GLY A 519 9.75 18.55 -18.50
CA GLY A 519 8.69 18.17 -17.53
C GLY A 519 7.84 16.98 -17.97
N GLU A 520 8.11 16.41 -19.15
CA GLU A 520 7.43 15.25 -19.72
C GLU A 520 8.46 14.25 -20.28
N GLU A 521 8.21 12.95 -20.17
CA GLU A 521 9.05 11.92 -20.80
C GLU A 521 8.88 11.84 -22.33
N LYS A 522 7.89 12.55 -22.92
CA LYS A 522 7.63 12.51 -24.37
C LYS A 522 8.81 13.11 -25.15
N GLY A 523 9.14 12.53 -26.31
CA GLY A 523 10.25 13.00 -27.14
C GLY A 523 11.62 12.35 -26.88
N TRP A 524 11.75 11.43 -25.90
CA TRP A 524 13.03 10.75 -25.62
C TRP A 524 13.64 10.01 -26.83
N LYS A 525 12.81 9.53 -27.75
CA LYS A 525 13.27 8.87 -28.99
C LYS A 525 14.02 9.85 -29.90
N GLU A 526 13.55 11.08 -30.01
CA GLU A 526 14.18 12.11 -30.83
C GLU A 526 15.52 12.53 -30.24
N VAL A 527 15.60 12.66 -28.91
CA VAL A 527 16.87 12.91 -28.20
C VAL A 527 17.83 11.72 -28.37
N GLN A 528 17.34 10.50 -28.26
CA GLN A 528 18.14 9.29 -28.45
C GLN A 528 18.67 9.14 -29.87
N ASP A 529 17.84 9.40 -30.90
CA ASP A 529 18.26 9.41 -32.29
C ASP A 529 19.28 10.52 -32.56
N SER A 530 19.10 11.68 -31.92
CA SER A 530 20.04 12.82 -31.97
C SER A 530 21.38 12.46 -31.34
N PHE A 531 21.39 11.81 -30.17
CA PHE A 531 22.59 11.28 -29.51
C PHE A 531 23.30 10.23 -30.38
N GLN A 532 22.56 9.30 -31.00
CA GLN A 532 23.15 8.27 -31.86
C GLN A 532 23.84 8.88 -33.11
N LYS A 533 23.36 10.01 -33.60
CA LYS A 533 24.00 10.75 -34.71
C LYS A 533 25.34 11.37 -34.33
N LEU A 534 25.63 11.56 -33.04
CA LEU A 534 26.94 12.00 -32.55
C LEU A 534 28.03 10.92 -32.69
N LYS A 535 27.64 9.66 -32.90
CA LYS A 535 28.55 8.52 -33.14
C LYS A 535 29.62 8.31 -32.04
N LEU A 536 29.31 8.71 -30.81
CA LEU A 536 30.16 8.49 -29.62
C LEU A 536 30.04 7.07 -29.07
N HIS A 537 28.96 6.37 -29.41
CA HIS A 537 28.74 4.99 -28.96
C HIS A 537 29.50 3.99 -29.84
N LYS A 538 30.02 2.94 -29.20
CA LYS A 538 30.57 1.78 -29.89
C LYS A 538 29.42 0.98 -30.52
N LYS A 539 29.70 0.38 -31.68
CA LYS A 539 28.79 -0.61 -32.27
C LYS A 539 29.05 -1.97 -31.65
N ASN A 540 27.99 -2.76 -31.49
CA ASN A 540 28.08 -4.15 -31.09
C ASN A 540 28.62 -5.02 -32.26
N LYS A 541 28.90 -6.29 -31.98
CA LYS A 541 29.45 -7.24 -32.96
C LYS A 541 28.52 -7.48 -34.16
N ASP A 542 27.21 -7.29 -33.98
CA ASP A 542 26.19 -7.41 -35.05
C ASP A 542 26.00 -6.11 -35.86
N GLY A 543 26.83 -5.08 -35.62
CA GLY A 543 26.73 -3.78 -36.28
C GLY A 543 25.62 -2.86 -35.73
N GLY A 544 24.87 -3.32 -34.74
CA GLY A 544 23.87 -2.56 -33.98
C GLY A 544 24.51 -1.59 -32.98
N SER A 545 23.71 -0.66 -32.47
CA SER A 545 24.19 0.40 -31.54
C SER A 545 23.89 0.11 -30.06
N PHE A 546 23.23 -1.02 -29.76
CA PHE A 546 22.87 -1.41 -28.40
C PHE A 546 23.69 -2.59 -27.93
N HIS A 547 24.22 -2.47 -26.73
CA HIS A 547 24.95 -3.49 -25.99
C HIS A 547 24.07 -4.05 -24.88
N LYS A 548 24.24 -5.34 -24.55
CA LYS A 548 23.53 -5.99 -23.45
C LYS A 548 24.50 -6.39 -22.34
N VAL A 549 24.16 -6.09 -21.10
CA VAL A 549 24.89 -6.57 -19.92
C VAL A 549 24.00 -7.45 -19.06
N MET A 550 24.59 -8.43 -18.39
CA MET A 550 23.95 -9.28 -17.41
C MET A 550 24.18 -8.68 -16.05
N VAL A 551 23.13 -8.56 -15.24
CA VAL A 551 23.25 -8.16 -13.85
C VAL A 551 23.23 -9.42 -13.00
N VAL A 552 24.33 -9.67 -12.28
CA VAL A 552 24.51 -10.83 -11.39
C VAL A 552 24.43 -10.34 -9.95
N GLY A 553 23.26 -10.49 -9.34
CA GLY A 553 23.02 -10.13 -7.93
C GLY A 553 23.09 -11.31 -6.95
N PRO A 554 23.17 -11.05 -5.63
CA PRO A 554 23.27 -12.08 -4.59
C PRO A 554 22.13 -13.11 -4.57
N ASN A 555 20.95 -12.74 -5.08
CA ASN A 555 19.74 -13.57 -5.07
C ASN A 555 19.59 -14.51 -6.30
N LYS A 556 20.68 -14.78 -7.05
CA LYS A 556 20.73 -15.72 -8.18
C LYS A 556 19.69 -15.53 -9.31
N LYS A 557 19.01 -14.37 -9.39
CA LYS A 557 18.17 -13.98 -10.53
C LYS A 557 18.97 -13.07 -11.46
N SER A 558 19.31 -13.54 -12.65
CA SER A 558 19.98 -12.75 -13.68
C SER A 558 18.96 -11.86 -14.41
N SER A 559 19.17 -10.54 -14.43
CA SER A 559 18.42 -9.61 -15.29
C SER A 559 19.35 -9.05 -16.37
N THR A 560 18.79 -8.57 -17.48
CA THR A 560 19.57 -7.98 -18.57
C THR A 560 19.27 -6.49 -18.69
N LEU A 561 20.31 -5.68 -18.84
CA LEU A 561 20.20 -4.25 -19.15
C LEU A 561 20.69 -4.02 -20.57
N SER A 562 20.14 -3.00 -21.23
CA SER A 562 20.51 -2.62 -22.60
C SER A 562 20.81 -1.13 -22.68
N GLY A 563 21.80 -0.76 -23.47
CA GLY A 563 22.31 0.61 -23.49
C GLY A 563 23.38 0.84 -24.52
N TYR A 564 23.89 2.07 -24.56
CA TYR A 564 25.00 2.47 -25.41
C TYR A 564 26.30 2.33 -24.64
N LEU A 565 27.33 1.78 -25.27
CA LEU A 565 28.68 1.71 -24.69
C LEU A 565 29.49 2.89 -25.21
N VAL A 566 29.96 3.74 -24.32
CA VAL A 566 30.62 5.01 -24.64
C VAL A 566 32.02 5.03 -24.01
N GLY A 567 32.97 5.65 -24.69
CA GLY A 567 34.31 5.84 -24.15
C GLY A 567 34.27 6.63 -22.84
N LYS A 568 35.11 6.25 -21.89
CA LYS A 568 35.20 6.95 -20.61
C LYS A 568 35.59 8.43 -20.80
N ASP A 569 36.54 8.69 -21.69
CA ASP A 569 37.05 10.04 -21.98
C ASP A 569 36.00 10.92 -22.71
N ASP A 570 34.97 10.30 -23.30
CA ASP A 570 33.86 11.02 -23.93
C ASP A 570 32.82 11.51 -22.91
N LEU A 571 32.79 10.98 -21.68
CA LEU A 571 31.79 11.30 -20.66
C LEU A 571 32.37 11.81 -19.33
N MET A 572 33.64 11.52 -19.04
CA MET A 572 34.33 11.84 -17.79
C MET A 572 35.54 12.73 -18.04
N GLU A 573 35.99 13.45 -17.00
CA GLU A 573 37.21 14.27 -17.06
C GLU A 573 38.46 13.37 -17.15
N GLU A 574 39.45 13.81 -17.94
CA GLU A 574 40.74 13.11 -18.10
C GLU A 574 41.40 12.86 -16.74
N GLY A 575 41.80 11.60 -16.49
CA GLY A 575 42.52 11.19 -15.28
C GLY A 575 41.64 10.75 -14.09
N LYS A 576 40.31 10.84 -14.16
CA LYS A 576 39.44 10.32 -13.09
C LYS A 576 39.36 8.79 -13.15
N GLU A 577 39.79 8.07 -12.12
CA GLU A 577 39.64 6.61 -12.06
C GLU A 577 38.16 6.22 -11.99
N VAL A 578 37.78 5.20 -12.78
CA VAL A 578 36.43 4.64 -12.81
C VAL A 578 36.61 3.14 -12.61
N PHE A 579 35.96 2.61 -11.59
CA PHE A 579 35.96 1.19 -11.29
C PHE A 579 34.78 0.52 -11.97
N ASP A 580 35.03 -0.62 -12.60
CA ASP A 580 33.96 -1.42 -13.20
C ASP A 580 32.98 -1.90 -12.13
N ASN A 581 31.72 -2.03 -12.52
CA ASN A 581 30.69 -2.52 -11.63
C ASN A 581 30.82 -4.04 -11.47
N PRO A 582 31.11 -4.56 -10.26
CA PRO A 582 31.39 -5.97 -10.05
C PRO A 582 30.16 -6.88 -10.21
N PHE A 583 28.97 -6.30 -10.40
CA PHE A 583 27.71 -7.02 -10.54
C PHE A 583 27.16 -6.99 -11.96
N ILE A 584 27.91 -6.46 -12.94
CA ILE A 584 27.49 -6.51 -14.35
C ILE A 584 28.60 -7.07 -15.24
N ASP A 585 28.19 -7.93 -16.17
CA ASP A 585 29.08 -8.50 -17.18
C ASP A 585 28.54 -8.21 -18.58
N LEU A 586 29.38 -7.78 -19.51
CA LEU A 586 28.99 -7.57 -20.89
C LEU A 586 28.68 -8.92 -21.56
N ILE A 587 27.45 -9.08 -22.08
CA ILE A 587 26.98 -10.34 -22.69
C ILE A 587 27.39 -10.44 -24.15
N ASP A 588 27.99 -9.42 -24.74
CA ASP A 588 28.27 -9.36 -26.18
C ASP A 588 29.39 -10.33 -26.62
N GLY A 589 29.01 -11.61 -26.67
CA GLY A 589 29.78 -12.76 -27.12
C GLY A 589 31.04 -13.01 -26.30
N LYS A 590 31.06 -14.10 -25.52
CA LYS A 590 32.32 -14.70 -25.02
C LYS A 590 33.36 -14.73 -26.15
N PRO A 591 34.64 -14.45 -25.89
CA PRO A 591 35.69 -14.79 -26.84
C PRO A 591 35.64 -16.30 -27.08
N GLU A 592 35.73 -16.72 -28.35
CA GLU A 592 36.18 -18.08 -28.64
C GLU A 592 37.63 -18.17 -28.14
N GLU A 593 37.85 -19.15 -27.26
CA GLU A 593 39.09 -19.69 -26.67
C GLU A 593 40.32 -18.78 -26.48
#